data_AF-A0A812I523-F1
#
_entry.id   AF-A0A812I523-F1
#
_cell.length_a   1.000
_cell.length_b   1.000
_cell.length_c   1.000
_cell.angle_alpha   90.00
_cell.angle_beta   90.00
_cell.angle_gamma   90.00
#
_symmetry.space_group_name_H-M   'P 1'
#
loop_
_entity.id
_entity.type
_entity.pdbx_description
1 polymer ?
#
loop_
_entity_poly.entity_id
_entity_poly.type
_entity_poly.pdbx_seq_one_letter_code
_entity_poly.pdbx_strand_id
1 'polypeptide(L)'
;MGQQPSCCADEGPEVPKEVLEAVAYGESMDSSTTSVPKAEEDGDPCPDAAVTAATTAENGTRTPSKWSRMEKMSHLEVDTEILRGVSLRATLRNFGRLWRQSPIDLAEEDRASLWDRSEPVEAFDIFLSHTWRTAGRWKVLSLLFQSGLGFTLLCTVVCVATTVTLCLNQVIKMPFTFLASHPRFSEECPYSPWPSVAGLLGTLFGLFLSPYFLDGCDRTICFLDVVSIHQVDRELMERGIYGLGGFLRMSKELRVLWSEPYLSRLWCVFELAAYRHANPTGRIRLTPVFIEVGLLSLILGSYFAAFLFFAVFAARLALALRPVAFAIALVPVYVLMHVMRVNTRAKHRLISELKGFDLTQ
;
A
#
# COMPACT_ATOMS: atom_id res chain seq x y z
N MET A 1 -30.87 7.90 21.42
CA MET A 1 -32.02 8.68 20.93
C MET A 1 -32.34 8.17 19.54
N GLY A 2 -33.49 7.52 19.39
CA GLY A 2 -33.87 6.82 18.16
C GLY A 2 -34.42 7.78 17.10
N GLN A 3 -34.03 7.56 15.84
CA GLN A 3 -34.64 8.17 14.67
C GLN A 3 -35.44 7.08 13.93
N GLN A 4 -36.73 7.36 13.69
CA GLN A 4 -37.57 6.56 12.81
C GLN A 4 -37.24 6.90 11.34
N PRO A 5 -37.17 5.90 10.44
CA PRO A 5 -37.03 6.16 9.01
C PRO A 5 -38.38 6.57 8.39
N SER A 6 -38.31 7.60 7.55
CA SER A 6 -39.42 8.20 6.80
C SER A 6 -39.84 7.30 5.63
N CYS A 7 -41.14 6.98 5.56
CA CYS A 7 -41.80 6.36 4.42
C CYS A 7 -42.01 7.35 3.27
N CYS A 8 -41.20 7.26 2.22
CA CYS A 8 -41.55 7.70 0.86
C CYS A 8 -40.82 6.78 -0.12
N ALA A 9 -41.51 5.76 -0.63
CA ALA A 9 -41.06 4.98 -1.78
C ALA A 9 -42.06 5.27 -2.92
N ASP A 10 -41.68 6.20 -3.80
CA ASP A 10 -42.26 6.29 -5.13
C ASP A 10 -41.46 5.34 -6.03
N GLU A 11 -42.12 4.33 -6.57
CA GLU A 11 -41.55 3.37 -7.51
C GLU A 11 -41.33 4.07 -8.87
N GLY A 12 -40.09 4.51 -9.09
CA GLY A 12 -39.63 4.91 -10.43
C GLY A 12 -39.47 3.70 -11.35
N PRO A 13 -39.52 3.89 -12.68
CA PRO A 13 -39.42 2.81 -13.65
C PRO A 13 -38.10 2.04 -13.53
N GLU A 14 -38.18 0.71 -13.52
CA GLU A 14 -37.03 -0.20 -13.48
C GLU A 14 -36.05 0.09 -14.62
N VAL A 15 -34.86 0.57 -14.25
CA VAL A 15 -33.72 0.69 -15.16
C VAL A 15 -33.17 -0.72 -15.45
N PRO A 16 -32.90 -1.09 -16.71
CA PRO A 16 -32.35 -2.40 -17.05
C PRO A 16 -31.05 -2.65 -16.28
N LYS A 17 -31.00 -3.76 -15.54
CA LYS A 17 -29.79 -4.21 -14.83
C LYS A 17 -28.74 -4.67 -15.84
N GLU A 18 -27.71 -3.86 -16.03
CA GLU A 18 -26.53 -4.25 -16.79
C GLU A 18 -25.70 -5.25 -15.96
N VAL A 19 -25.77 -6.52 -16.34
CA VAL A 19 -24.98 -7.59 -15.72
C VAL A 19 -23.59 -7.58 -16.35
N LEU A 20 -22.62 -7.02 -15.62
CA LEU A 20 -21.20 -7.11 -16.01
C LEU A 20 -20.67 -8.51 -15.67
N GLU A 21 -20.51 -9.36 -16.68
CA GLU A 21 -19.80 -10.64 -16.52
C GLU A 21 -18.32 -10.39 -16.19
N ALA A 22 -17.88 -10.84 -15.02
CA ALA A 22 -16.48 -10.79 -14.63
C ALA A 22 -15.69 -11.81 -15.46
N VAL A 23 -15.04 -11.34 -16.54
CA VAL A 23 -14.09 -12.16 -17.30
C VAL A 23 -12.83 -12.36 -16.46
N ALA A 24 -12.69 -13.55 -15.89
CA ALA A 24 -11.43 -13.99 -15.30
C ALA A 24 -10.42 -14.21 -16.43
N TYR A 25 -9.47 -13.30 -16.60
CA TYR A 25 -8.33 -13.51 -17.50
C TYR A 25 -7.45 -14.62 -16.93
N GLY A 26 -7.62 -15.83 -17.48
CA GLY A 26 -6.62 -16.89 -17.38
C GLY A 26 -5.43 -16.54 -18.27
N GLU A 27 -4.23 -16.58 -17.69
CA GLU A 27 -2.97 -16.38 -18.41
C GLU A 27 -2.78 -17.46 -19.49
N SER A 28 -2.85 -17.05 -20.76
CA SER A 28 -2.16 -17.75 -21.86
C SER A 28 -1.15 -16.79 -22.46
N MET A 29 0.09 -16.90 -21.98
CA MET A 29 1.23 -16.12 -22.41
C MET A 29 1.84 -16.80 -23.64
N ASP A 30 1.31 -16.49 -24.82
CA ASP A 30 1.97 -16.88 -26.09
C ASP A 30 2.83 -15.72 -26.60
N SER A 31 4.12 -16.03 -26.68
CA SER A 31 5.20 -15.21 -27.21
C SER A 31 5.10 -15.13 -28.73
N SER A 32 4.82 -13.95 -29.28
CA SER A 32 5.15 -13.65 -30.66
C SER A 32 5.72 -12.23 -30.82
N THR A 33 6.94 -12.24 -31.33
CA THR A 33 7.84 -11.16 -31.70
C THR A 33 7.17 -10.22 -32.72
N THR A 34 7.28 -8.90 -32.53
CA THR A 34 6.99 -7.96 -33.63
C THR A 34 8.01 -6.83 -33.66
N SER A 35 8.59 -6.68 -34.84
CA SER A 35 9.63 -5.74 -35.27
C SER A 35 9.15 -4.29 -35.29
N VAL A 36 10.03 -3.40 -34.85
CA VAL A 36 9.89 -1.93 -34.89
C VAL A 36 10.37 -1.40 -36.27
N PRO A 37 9.60 -0.55 -36.97
CA PRO A 37 10.14 0.29 -38.04
C PRO A 37 10.63 1.64 -37.50
N LYS A 38 11.82 2.04 -37.99
CA LYS A 38 12.43 3.36 -37.87
C LYS A 38 11.53 4.44 -38.49
N ALA A 39 11.38 5.57 -37.82
CA ALA A 39 10.90 6.82 -38.41
C ALA A 39 12.07 7.79 -38.54
N GLU A 40 12.15 8.42 -39.71
CA GLU A 40 13.18 9.34 -40.18
C GLU A 40 13.08 10.72 -39.51
N GLU A 41 14.24 11.29 -39.20
CA GLU A 41 14.44 12.70 -38.88
C GLU A 41 14.50 13.48 -40.19
N ASP A 42 13.75 14.59 -40.28
CA ASP A 42 13.98 15.64 -41.26
C ASP A 42 13.80 17.00 -40.59
N GLY A 43 14.77 17.88 -40.83
CA GLY A 43 14.99 19.12 -40.09
C GLY A 43 14.52 20.40 -40.78
N ASP A 44 14.49 21.46 -39.95
CA ASP A 44 14.70 22.89 -40.24
C ASP A 44 13.75 23.66 -41.19
N PRO A 45 13.74 25.02 -41.19
CA PRO A 45 14.03 25.97 -40.11
C PRO A 45 12.95 27.08 -39.97
N CYS A 46 13.13 27.90 -38.91
CA CYS A 46 12.42 29.14 -38.59
C CYS A 46 12.45 30.20 -39.73
N PRO A 47 11.48 31.15 -39.74
CA PRO A 47 11.91 32.54 -39.65
C PRO A 47 11.05 33.45 -38.74
N ASP A 48 11.72 34.48 -38.22
CA ASP A 48 11.21 35.63 -37.50
C ASP A 48 10.10 36.41 -38.24
N ALA A 49 9.14 36.98 -37.49
CA ALA A 49 8.87 38.43 -37.50
C ALA A 49 7.63 38.85 -36.65
N ALA A 50 7.85 39.93 -35.90
CA ALA A 50 6.94 41.06 -35.66
C ALA A 50 5.70 40.92 -34.73
N VAL A 51 5.88 41.48 -33.53
CA VAL A 51 5.11 42.60 -32.94
C VAL A 51 3.60 42.66 -33.24
N THR A 52 2.79 42.43 -32.20
CA THR A 52 1.64 43.31 -31.92
C THR A 52 1.25 43.26 -30.44
N ALA A 53 1.31 44.42 -29.80
CA ALA A 53 0.73 44.67 -28.48
C ALA A 53 -0.79 44.87 -28.62
N ALA A 54 -1.60 44.19 -27.80
CA ALA A 54 -2.94 44.65 -27.44
C ALA A 54 -3.55 43.83 -26.29
N THR A 55 -3.97 44.55 -25.25
CA THR A 55 -5.08 44.22 -24.32
C THR A 55 -4.95 42.98 -23.43
N THR A 56 -4.35 43.20 -22.26
CA THR A 56 -4.67 42.49 -21.02
C THR A 56 -6.14 42.75 -20.66
N ALA A 57 -7.03 41.89 -21.14
CA ALA A 57 -8.33 41.69 -20.52
C ALA A 57 -8.12 40.74 -19.35
N GLU A 58 -8.21 41.27 -18.12
CA GLU A 58 -8.41 40.46 -16.91
C GLU A 58 -9.76 39.74 -17.04
N ASN A 59 -9.74 38.60 -17.72
CA ASN A 59 -10.85 37.69 -17.76
C ASN A 59 -10.80 36.92 -16.45
N GLY A 60 -11.30 37.55 -15.38
CA GLY A 60 -11.52 36.91 -14.10
C GLY A 60 -12.45 35.72 -14.33
N THR A 61 -11.87 34.53 -14.41
CA THR A 61 -12.54 33.24 -14.56
C THR A 61 -13.41 33.06 -13.33
N ARG A 62 -14.64 33.55 -13.42
CA ARG A 62 -15.64 33.44 -12.37
C ARG A 62 -15.90 31.95 -12.17
N THR A 63 -15.48 31.42 -11.02
CA THR A 63 -15.70 30.04 -10.64
C THR A 63 -17.21 29.74 -10.76
N PRO A 64 -17.61 28.75 -11.58
CA PRO A 64 -19.02 28.47 -11.82
C PRO A 64 -19.75 28.11 -10.52
N SER A 65 -20.99 28.57 -10.38
CA SER A 65 -21.79 28.36 -9.16
C SER A 65 -22.00 26.87 -8.89
N LYS A 66 -22.04 26.51 -7.59
CA LYS A 66 -22.17 25.14 -7.06
C LYS A 66 -23.22 24.29 -7.79
N TRP A 67 -24.41 24.86 -8.02
CA TRP A 67 -25.53 24.17 -8.66
C TRP A 67 -25.28 23.92 -10.15
N SER A 68 -24.61 24.85 -10.84
CA SER A 68 -24.31 24.70 -12.26
C SER A 68 -23.29 23.58 -12.55
N ARG A 69 -22.35 23.32 -11.62
CA ARG A 69 -21.41 22.18 -11.71
C ARG A 69 -22.12 20.85 -11.48
N MET A 70 -23.04 20.78 -10.51
CA MET A 70 -23.84 19.58 -10.24
C MET A 70 -24.74 19.20 -11.42
N GLU A 71 -25.39 20.20 -12.03
CA GLU A 71 -26.35 20.00 -13.11
C GLU A 71 -25.70 19.55 -14.43
N LYS A 72 -24.44 19.91 -14.66
CA LYS A 72 -23.72 19.60 -15.91
C LYS A 72 -22.88 18.32 -15.87
N MET A 73 -22.89 17.55 -14.77
CA MET A 73 -21.95 16.43 -14.56
C MET A 73 -20.49 16.81 -14.83
N SER A 74 -20.12 18.08 -14.62
CA SER A 74 -18.76 18.57 -14.84
C SER A 74 -17.79 18.13 -13.72
N HIS A 75 -18.17 17.12 -12.94
CA HIS A 75 -17.40 16.55 -11.81
C HIS A 75 -16.12 15.83 -12.24
N LEU A 76 -15.97 15.54 -13.53
CA LEU A 76 -14.75 14.99 -14.14
C LEU A 76 -13.86 16.06 -14.78
N GLU A 77 -14.25 17.34 -14.70
CA GLU A 77 -13.36 18.44 -15.10
C GLU A 77 -12.25 18.58 -14.08
N VAL A 78 -11.03 18.63 -14.59
CA VAL A 78 -9.82 18.68 -13.78
C VAL A 78 -9.54 20.14 -13.44
N ASP A 79 -9.67 20.48 -12.16
CA ASP A 79 -9.21 21.75 -11.62
C ASP A 79 -7.70 21.62 -11.37
N THR A 80 -6.89 22.05 -12.34
CA THR A 80 -5.44 21.84 -12.33
C THR A 80 -4.73 22.62 -11.23
N GLU A 81 -5.34 23.70 -10.71
CA GLU A 81 -4.77 24.53 -9.66
C GLU A 81 -4.72 23.82 -8.30
N ILE A 82 -5.64 22.89 -8.06
CA ILE A 82 -5.76 22.17 -6.80
C ILE A 82 -5.21 20.75 -6.86
N LEU A 83 -4.64 20.34 -8.01
CA LEU A 83 -4.00 19.03 -8.16
C LEU A 83 -2.72 18.98 -7.32
N ARG A 84 -2.79 18.32 -6.17
CA ARG A 84 -1.64 18.15 -5.28
C ARG A 84 -1.40 16.70 -4.91
N GLY A 85 -0.16 16.25 -5.06
CA GLY A 85 0.28 14.89 -4.78
C GLY A 85 1.30 14.84 -3.66
N VAL A 86 1.49 13.66 -3.09
CA VAL A 86 2.54 13.39 -2.10
C VAL A 86 3.31 12.15 -2.52
N SER A 87 4.61 12.11 -2.27
CA SER A 87 5.37 10.86 -2.44
C SER A 87 4.82 9.78 -1.51
N LEU A 88 4.57 8.58 -2.04
CA LEU A 88 4.11 7.43 -1.24
C LEU A 88 5.03 7.21 -0.01
N ARG A 89 6.34 7.35 -0.18
CA ARG A 89 7.31 7.17 0.92
C ARG A 89 7.20 8.26 1.97
N ALA A 90 6.96 9.50 1.57
CA ALA A 90 6.74 10.61 2.50
C ALA A 90 5.52 10.36 3.41
N THR A 91 4.51 9.63 2.93
CA THR A 91 3.37 9.21 3.76
C THR A 91 3.73 8.17 4.83
N LEU A 92 4.80 7.40 4.62
CA LEU A 92 5.25 6.30 5.50
C LEU A 92 6.32 6.71 6.51
N ARG A 93 6.96 7.88 6.32
CA ARG A 93 7.92 8.44 7.28
C ARG A 93 7.27 8.65 8.66
N ASN A 94 8.11 8.70 9.69
CA ASN A 94 7.69 8.86 11.09
C ASN A 94 6.68 7.77 11.50
N PHE A 95 6.98 6.52 11.15
CA PHE A 95 6.13 5.34 11.39
C PHE A 95 4.71 5.50 10.85
N GLY A 96 4.60 6.18 9.69
CA GLY A 96 3.33 6.46 9.02
C GLY A 96 2.35 7.23 9.90
N ARG A 97 2.81 8.21 10.69
CA ARG A 97 1.96 9.05 11.55
C ARG A 97 0.72 9.57 10.81
N LEU A 98 0.89 9.93 9.52
CA LEU A 98 -0.18 10.41 8.65
C LEU A 98 -1.36 9.42 8.52
N TRP A 99 -1.08 8.12 8.52
CA TRP A 99 -2.09 7.07 8.40
C TRP A 99 -2.72 6.71 9.74
N ARG A 100 -2.03 7.00 10.85
CA ARG A 100 -2.39 6.55 12.21
C ARG A 100 -3.31 7.53 12.95
N GLN A 101 -3.35 8.78 12.53
CA GLN A 101 -4.15 9.84 13.14
C GLN A 101 -5.17 10.31 12.10
N SER A 102 -6.45 10.32 12.47
CA SER A 102 -7.49 10.91 11.63
C SER A 102 -7.32 12.43 11.62
N PRO A 103 -7.49 13.13 10.49
CA PRO A 103 -7.42 14.58 10.45
C PRO A 103 -8.48 15.28 11.33
N ILE A 104 -9.56 14.59 11.69
CA ILE A 104 -10.60 15.10 12.60
C ILE A 104 -10.08 15.22 14.04
N ASP A 105 -9.11 14.39 14.42
CA ASP A 105 -8.54 14.35 15.78
C ASP A 105 -7.38 15.34 15.97
N LEU A 106 -6.97 16.04 14.92
CA LEU A 106 -5.86 16.99 14.95
C LEU A 106 -6.35 18.39 15.31
N ALA A 107 -5.47 19.16 15.96
CA ALA A 107 -5.68 20.59 16.14
C ALA A 107 -5.74 21.30 14.78
N GLU A 108 -6.44 22.42 14.70
CA GLU A 108 -6.66 23.15 13.45
C GLU A 108 -5.35 23.57 12.76
N GLU A 109 -4.36 24.02 13.54
CA GLU A 109 -3.02 24.38 13.04
C GLU A 109 -2.29 23.18 12.43
N ASP A 110 -2.25 22.04 13.14
CA ASP A 110 -1.67 20.80 12.64
C ASP A 110 -2.39 20.33 11.37
N ARG A 111 -3.72 20.48 11.33
CA ARG A 111 -4.56 20.10 10.21
C ARG A 111 -4.33 20.99 8.98
N ALA A 112 -4.10 22.29 9.16
CA ALA A 112 -3.70 23.19 8.09
C ALA A 112 -2.33 22.80 7.51
N SER A 113 -1.35 22.47 8.37
CA SER A 113 0.01 22.08 7.95
C SER A 113 0.07 20.81 7.09
N LEU A 114 -1.00 20.00 7.05
CA LEU A 114 -1.06 18.80 6.20
C LEU A 114 -1.03 19.14 4.72
N TRP A 115 -1.60 20.28 4.32
CA TRP A 115 -1.61 20.74 2.94
C TRP A 115 -0.22 21.04 2.40
N ASP A 116 0.67 21.57 3.26
CA ASP A 116 2.05 21.90 2.90
C ASP A 116 2.93 20.65 2.65
N ARG A 117 2.41 19.46 2.99
CA ARG A 117 3.10 18.18 2.76
C ARG A 117 2.88 17.60 1.37
N SER A 118 1.91 18.11 0.62
CA SER A 118 1.71 17.79 -0.79
C SER A 118 2.31 18.88 -1.66
N GLU A 119 2.61 18.57 -2.92
CA GLU A 119 3.13 19.50 -3.92
C GLU A 119 2.18 19.55 -5.13
N PRO A 120 2.10 20.67 -5.88
CA PRO A 120 1.36 20.73 -7.14
C PRO A 120 1.90 19.69 -8.13
N VAL A 121 1.00 18.95 -8.77
CA VAL A 121 1.36 17.89 -9.72
C VAL A 121 0.45 17.90 -10.94
N GLU A 122 0.95 17.42 -12.07
CA GLU A 122 0.14 17.28 -13.29
C GLU A 122 -0.74 16.03 -13.28
N ALA A 123 -0.28 14.94 -12.65
CA ALA A 123 -0.98 13.67 -12.59
C ALA A 123 -0.53 12.84 -11.37
N PHE A 124 -1.27 11.77 -11.07
CA PHE A 124 -0.94 10.82 -10.00
C PHE A 124 -0.55 9.46 -10.58
N ASP A 125 0.48 8.84 -10.01
CA ASP A 125 0.76 7.43 -10.30
C ASP A 125 -0.27 6.53 -9.61
N ILE A 126 -0.68 6.90 -8.39
CA ILE A 126 -1.59 6.11 -7.57
C ILE A 126 -2.60 6.99 -6.86
N PHE A 127 -3.88 6.68 -6.98
CA PHE A 127 -4.92 7.14 -6.07
C PHE A 127 -5.06 6.16 -4.90
N LEU A 128 -4.79 6.59 -3.67
CA LEU A 128 -4.90 5.73 -2.50
C LEU A 128 -6.29 5.81 -1.89
N SER A 129 -7.16 4.87 -2.27
CA SER A 129 -8.48 4.73 -1.67
C SER A 129 -8.43 3.85 -0.42
N HIS A 130 -9.03 4.32 0.67
CA HIS A 130 -8.98 3.65 1.95
C HIS A 130 -10.13 4.07 2.88
N THR A 131 -10.27 3.37 4.01
CA THR A 131 -11.24 3.72 5.06
C THR A 131 -10.54 4.02 6.37
N TRP A 132 -10.89 5.14 7.02
CA TRP A 132 -10.42 5.50 8.35
C TRP A 132 -10.89 4.54 9.47
N ARG A 133 -11.92 3.71 9.21
CA ARG A 133 -12.36 2.65 10.15
C ARG A 133 -11.31 1.57 10.37
N THR A 134 -10.45 1.33 9.38
CA THR A 134 -9.35 0.37 9.50
C THR A 134 -8.16 1.04 10.15
N ALA A 135 -7.61 0.40 11.19
CA ALA A 135 -6.50 0.96 11.96
C ALA A 135 -5.29 1.28 11.07
N GLY A 136 -4.79 2.50 11.18
CA GLY A 136 -3.71 3.04 10.35
C GLY A 136 -2.44 2.19 10.32
N ARG A 137 -2.07 1.59 11.46
CA ARG A 137 -0.87 0.74 11.58
C ARG A 137 -0.83 -0.39 10.56
N TRP A 138 -1.99 -0.93 10.18
CA TRP A 138 -2.07 -2.02 9.22
C TRP A 138 -1.92 -1.52 7.78
N LYS A 139 -2.44 -0.33 7.48
CA LYS A 139 -2.21 0.36 6.20
C LYS A 139 -0.73 0.67 6.02
N VAL A 140 -0.09 1.22 7.06
CA VAL A 140 1.35 1.50 7.07
C VAL A 140 2.15 0.22 6.83
N LEU A 141 1.83 -0.86 7.56
CA LEU A 141 2.51 -2.15 7.37
C LEU A 141 2.36 -2.66 5.93
N SER A 142 1.14 -2.63 5.39
CA SER A 142 0.83 -3.06 4.03
C SER A 142 1.64 -2.27 2.99
N LEU A 143 1.64 -0.94 3.10
CA LEU A 143 2.39 -0.05 2.22
C LEU A 143 3.91 -0.17 2.37
N LEU A 144 4.43 -0.38 3.59
CA LEU A 144 5.86 -0.61 3.83
C LEU A 144 6.35 -1.87 3.11
N PHE A 145 5.61 -2.97 3.22
CA PHE A 145 5.97 -4.19 2.49
C PHE A 145 5.84 -4.00 0.98
N GLN A 146 4.77 -3.37 0.49
CA GLN A 146 4.58 -3.18 -0.96
C GLN A 146 5.66 -2.30 -1.59
N SER A 147 6.12 -1.26 -0.90
CA SER A 147 7.10 -0.29 -1.43
C SER A 147 8.55 -0.59 -1.04
N GLY A 148 8.76 -1.34 0.04
CA GLY A 148 10.07 -1.52 0.68
C GLY A 148 10.62 -2.95 0.65
N LEU A 149 9.91 -3.93 0.07
CA LEU A 149 10.34 -5.35 0.12
C LEU A 149 11.72 -5.58 -0.49
N GLY A 150 12.02 -4.96 -1.64
CA GLY A 150 13.32 -5.12 -2.30
C GLY A 150 14.49 -4.63 -1.42
N PHE A 151 14.34 -3.45 -0.82
CA PHE A 151 15.33 -2.90 0.11
C PHE A 151 15.42 -3.72 1.40
N THR A 152 14.28 -4.21 1.90
CA THR A 152 14.24 -5.10 3.06
C THR A 152 15.02 -6.39 2.83
N LEU A 153 14.86 -7.00 1.65
CA LEU A 153 15.60 -8.19 1.24
C LEU A 153 17.10 -7.88 1.12
N LEU A 154 17.46 -6.76 0.49
CA LEU A 154 18.85 -6.33 0.37
C LEU A 154 19.51 -6.15 1.75
N CYS A 155 18.89 -5.41 2.66
CA CYS A 155 19.41 -5.23 4.02
C CYS A 155 19.56 -6.57 4.75
N THR A 156 18.58 -7.47 4.61
CA THR A 156 18.64 -8.80 5.23
C THR A 156 19.82 -9.61 4.68
N VAL A 157 19.98 -9.67 3.35
CA VAL A 157 21.08 -10.39 2.71
C VAL A 157 22.44 -9.82 3.11
N VAL A 158 22.59 -8.50 3.10
CA VAL A 158 23.83 -7.82 3.51
C VAL A 158 24.16 -8.14 4.98
N CYS A 159 23.21 -7.96 5.90
CA CYS A 159 23.44 -8.25 7.32
C CYS A 159 23.82 -9.72 7.57
N VAL A 160 23.15 -10.67 6.91
CA VAL A 160 23.47 -12.10 7.01
C VAL A 160 24.84 -12.39 6.43
N ALA A 161 25.14 -11.93 5.22
CA ALA A 161 26.41 -12.18 4.54
C ALA A 161 27.61 -11.59 5.30
N THR A 162 27.47 -10.37 5.83
CA THR A 162 28.48 -9.75 6.69
C THR A 162 28.70 -10.59 7.95
N THR A 163 27.62 -11.01 8.62
CA THR A 163 27.74 -11.78 9.86
C THR A 163 28.35 -13.18 9.64
N VAL A 164 27.99 -13.84 8.54
CA VAL A 164 28.60 -15.12 8.13
C VAL A 164 30.09 -14.92 7.86
N THR A 165 30.47 -13.89 7.09
CA THR A 165 31.88 -13.56 6.83
C THR A 165 32.66 -13.32 8.11
N LEU A 166 32.09 -12.58 9.07
CA LEU A 166 32.73 -12.31 10.36
C LEU A 166 32.88 -13.58 11.22
N CYS A 167 31.94 -14.52 11.14
CA CYS A 167 32.05 -15.82 11.82
C CYS A 167 33.14 -16.71 11.18
N LEU A 168 33.20 -16.75 9.84
CA LEU A 168 34.19 -17.55 9.11
C LEU A 168 35.62 -17.06 9.36
N ASN A 169 35.80 -15.74 9.47
CA ASN A 169 37.09 -15.12 9.81
C ASN A 169 37.40 -15.12 11.31
N GLN A 170 36.58 -15.80 12.14
CA GLN A 170 36.75 -15.87 13.60
C GLN A 170 36.78 -14.50 14.32
N VAL A 171 36.26 -13.44 13.69
CA VAL A 171 36.14 -12.11 14.29
C VAL A 171 35.06 -12.14 15.38
N ILE A 172 33.93 -12.80 15.06
CA ILE A 172 32.87 -13.06 16.02
C ILE A 172 32.93 -14.54 16.40
N LYS A 173 33.01 -14.82 17.70
CA LYS A 173 33.04 -16.19 18.21
C LYS A 173 31.71 -16.90 17.96
N MET A 174 31.80 -18.19 17.62
CA MET A 174 30.66 -19.11 17.59
C MET A 174 30.44 -19.66 19.00
N PRO A 175 29.43 -19.17 19.75
CA PRO A 175 29.32 -19.44 21.19
C PRO A 175 28.82 -20.85 21.51
N PHE A 176 28.35 -21.61 20.52
CA PHE A 176 27.73 -22.91 20.72
C PHE A 176 28.40 -23.98 19.86
N THR A 177 28.29 -25.23 20.29
CA THR A 177 28.66 -26.41 19.50
C THR A 177 27.50 -27.40 19.48
N PHE A 178 27.29 -28.07 18.36
CA PHE A 178 26.36 -29.17 18.25
C PHE A 178 27.11 -30.44 17.87
N LEU A 179 26.69 -31.58 18.42
CA LEU A 179 27.28 -32.87 18.09
C LEU A 179 26.63 -33.41 16.81
N ALA A 180 27.36 -33.38 15.71
CA ALA A 180 26.93 -33.99 14.46
C ALA A 180 27.15 -35.51 14.55
N SER A 181 26.11 -36.25 14.94
CA SER A 181 26.17 -37.72 15.06
C SER A 181 25.61 -38.39 13.81
N HIS A 182 26.50 -38.99 13.03
CA HIS A 182 26.18 -39.91 11.95
C HIS A 182 26.70 -41.30 12.36
N PRO A 183 26.08 -42.43 11.96
CA PRO A 183 26.54 -43.79 12.30
C PRO A 183 28.05 -44.12 12.16
N ARG A 184 28.84 -43.31 11.44
CA ARG A 184 30.29 -43.49 11.25
C ARG A 184 31.14 -42.30 11.72
N PHE A 185 30.51 -41.23 12.22
CA PHE A 185 31.19 -39.96 12.48
C PHE A 185 30.45 -39.18 13.57
N SER A 186 31.17 -38.76 14.61
CA SER A 186 30.62 -37.96 15.70
C SER A 186 31.60 -36.85 16.03
N GLU A 187 31.38 -35.67 15.45
CA GLU A 187 32.23 -34.49 15.70
C GLU A 187 31.41 -33.34 16.28
N GLU A 188 32.06 -32.54 17.11
CA GLU A 188 31.49 -31.28 17.59
C GLU A 188 31.67 -30.19 16.54
N CYS A 189 30.58 -29.74 15.94
CA CYS A 189 30.59 -28.65 14.99
C CYS A 189 30.23 -27.33 15.70
N PRO A 190 31.06 -26.27 15.57
CA PRO A 190 30.69 -24.96 16.09
C PRO A 190 29.53 -24.40 15.28
N TYR A 191 28.62 -23.68 15.95
CA TYR A 191 27.53 -22.96 15.31
C TYR A 191 27.22 -21.65 16.05
N SER A 192 26.52 -20.76 15.36
CA SER A 192 26.28 -19.40 15.83
C SER A 192 24.86 -18.92 15.51
N PRO A 193 24.17 -18.26 16.47
CA PRO A 193 22.86 -17.66 16.22
C PRO A 193 22.97 -16.32 15.49
N TRP A 194 24.18 -15.76 15.37
CA TRP A 194 24.39 -14.40 14.89
C TRP A 194 23.81 -14.15 13.50
N PRO A 195 23.95 -15.05 12.50
CA PRO A 195 23.32 -14.83 11.20
C PRO A 195 21.81 -14.69 11.26
N SER A 196 21.12 -15.47 12.10
CA SER A 196 19.66 -15.36 12.26
C SER A 196 19.26 -14.06 12.96
N VAL A 197 19.98 -13.65 14.00
CA VAL A 197 19.75 -12.36 14.68
C VAL A 197 20.00 -11.20 13.72
N ALA A 198 21.11 -11.23 12.99
CA ALA A 198 21.44 -10.22 11.99
C ALA A 198 20.41 -10.19 10.85
N GLY A 199 19.89 -11.34 10.43
CA GLY A 199 18.79 -11.43 9.47
C GLY A 199 17.54 -10.73 9.97
N LEU A 200 17.09 -11.02 11.20
CA LEU A 200 15.92 -10.37 11.79
C LEU A 200 16.11 -8.85 11.89
N LEU A 201 17.27 -8.40 12.39
CA LEU A 201 17.60 -6.98 12.48
C LEU A 201 17.64 -6.34 11.09
N GLY A 202 18.29 -6.98 10.11
CA GLY A 202 18.33 -6.51 8.74
C GLY A 202 16.95 -6.41 8.10
N THR A 203 16.04 -7.34 8.39
CA THR A 203 14.64 -7.29 7.96
C THR A 203 13.90 -6.12 8.61
N LEU A 204 14.01 -5.93 9.93
CA LEU A 204 13.34 -4.84 10.64
C LEU A 204 13.88 -3.47 10.21
N PHE A 205 15.21 -3.32 10.17
CA PHE A 205 15.85 -2.09 9.71
C PHE A 205 15.51 -1.80 8.26
N GLY A 206 15.62 -2.79 7.36
CA GLY A 206 15.24 -2.63 5.97
C GLY A 206 13.79 -2.17 5.80
N LEU A 207 12.86 -2.78 6.53
CA LEU A 207 11.45 -2.40 6.46
C LEU A 207 11.22 -0.95 6.89
N PHE A 208 11.74 -0.54 8.06
CA PHE A 208 11.50 0.81 8.62
C PHE A 208 12.36 1.91 7.99
N LEU A 209 13.53 1.57 7.44
CA LEU A 209 14.40 2.52 6.75
C LEU A 209 14.06 2.67 5.25
N SER A 210 13.30 1.72 4.67
CA SER A 210 12.91 1.79 3.25
C SER A 210 12.28 3.12 2.80
N PRO A 211 11.47 3.86 3.62
CA PRO A 211 10.93 5.16 3.21
C PRO A 211 11.94 6.32 3.15
N TYR A 212 13.19 6.08 3.60
CA TYR A 212 14.22 7.12 3.72
C TYR A 212 15.35 6.97 2.70
N PHE A 213 15.68 5.75 2.25
CA PHE A 213 16.88 5.52 1.42
C PHE A 213 16.62 5.42 -0.08
N LEU A 214 15.39 5.13 -0.50
CA LEU A 214 15.11 4.81 -1.91
C LEU A 214 14.72 6.02 -2.77
N ASP A 215 14.73 7.25 -2.23
CA ASP A 215 14.17 8.46 -2.85
C ASP A 215 14.71 8.82 -4.24
N GLY A 216 15.85 8.26 -4.64
CA GLY A 216 16.51 8.58 -5.92
C GLY A 216 16.03 7.81 -7.15
N CYS A 217 15.39 6.63 -7.01
CA CYS A 217 15.18 5.74 -8.17
C CYS A 217 13.75 5.68 -8.72
N ASP A 218 12.74 5.96 -7.90
CA ASP A 218 11.34 6.01 -8.35
C ASP A 218 10.52 6.81 -7.33
N ARG A 219 10.01 7.97 -7.75
CA ARG A 219 9.14 8.83 -6.95
C ARG A 219 7.69 8.55 -7.36
N THR A 220 7.10 7.53 -6.74
CA THR A 220 5.67 7.27 -6.90
C THR A 220 4.87 8.37 -6.22
N ILE A 221 4.27 9.24 -7.02
CA ILE A 221 3.39 10.31 -6.56
C ILE A 221 1.98 9.76 -6.38
N CYS A 222 1.42 9.95 -5.20
CA CYS A 222 0.08 9.50 -4.89
C CYS A 222 -0.85 10.63 -4.46
N PHE A 223 -2.12 10.47 -4.79
CA PHE A 223 -3.19 11.21 -4.15
C PHE A 223 -3.54 10.57 -2.81
N LEU A 224 -3.60 11.38 -1.75
CA LEU A 224 -4.05 10.98 -0.43
C LEU A 224 -4.90 12.12 0.16
N ASP A 225 -6.20 11.85 0.32
CA ASP A 225 -7.23 12.80 0.74
C ASP A 225 -6.79 13.81 1.82
N VAL A 226 -6.18 13.32 2.90
CA VAL A 226 -5.80 14.11 4.06
C VAL A 226 -4.72 15.18 3.81
N VAL A 227 -3.89 15.00 2.77
CA VAL A 227 -2.83 15.98 2.41
C VAL A 227 -3.07 16.64 1.05
N SER A 228 -3.84 15.99 0.18
CA SER A 228 -4.16 16.46 -1.17
C SER A 228 -5.41 17.33 -1.22
N ILE A 229 -6.24 17.33 -0.17
CA ILE A 229 -7.39 18.23 -0.01
C ILE A 229 -7.13 19.13 1.20
N HIS A 230 -7.35 20.44 1.06
CA HIS A 230 -7.14 21.38 2.15
C HIS A 230 -8.15 21.10 3.26
N GLN A 231 -7.69 20.96 4.50
CA GLN A 231 -8.53 20.46 5.60
C GLN A 231 -9.13 21.58 6.49
N VAL A 232 -8.77 22.85 6.25
CA VAL A 232 -9.21 24.02 7.04
C VAL A 232 -9.92 25.07 6.19
N ASP A 233 -9.27 25.59 5.16
CA ASP A 233 -9.87 26.46 4.13
C ASP A 233 -11.06 25.77 3.47
N ARG A 234 -12.24 26.33 3.69
CA ARG A 234 -13.50 25.76 3.25
C ARG A 234 -13.67 25.81 1.74
N GLU A 235 -13.18 26.84 1.07
CA GLU A 235 -13.32 26.96 -0.38
C GLU A 235 -12.44 25.93 -1.09
N LEU A 236 -11.18 25.80 -0.66
CA LEU A 236 -10.27 24.78 -1.20
C LEU A 236 -10.72 23.36 -0.84
N MET A 237 -11.25 23.14 0.37
CA MET A 237 -11.81 21.86 0.77
C MET A 237 -13.01 21.48 -0.11
N GLU A 238 -13.95 22.40 -0.31
CA GLU A 238 -15.12 22.17 -1.18
C GLU A 238 -14.67 21.91 -2.63
N ARG A 239 -13.74 22.72 -3.18
CA ARG A 239 -13.15 22.49 -4.51
C ARG A 239 -12.53 21.09 -4.62
N GLY A 240 -11.77 20.65 -3.62
CA GLY A 240 -11.15 19.32 -3.59
C GLY A 240 -12.17 18.18 -3.51
N ILE A 241 -13.21 18.32 -2.68
CA ILE A 241 -14.27 17.30 -2.53
C ILE A 241 -15.08 17.17 -3.83
N TYR A 242 -15.51 18.31 -4.42
CA TYR A 242 -16.28 18.29 -5.66
C TYR A 242 -15.43 18.00 -6.91
N GLY A 243 -14.11 18.18 -6.82
CA GLY A 243 -13.12 17.88 -7.86
C GLY A 243 -12.55 16.45 -7.81
N LEU A 244 -13.01 15.60 -6.89
CA LEU A 244 -12.48 14.25 -6.70
C LEU A 244 -12.53 13.41 -7.98
N GLY A 245 -13.58 13.56 -8.80
CA GLY A 245 -13.68 12.89 -10.09
C GLY A 245 -12.54 13.25 -11.06
N GLY A 246 -12.12 14.52 -11.05
CA GLY A 246 -10.92 14.97 -11.75
C GLY A 246 -9.64 14.31 -11.23
N PHE A 247 -9.48 14.18 -9.90
CA PHE A 247 -8.33 13.50 -9.32
C PHE A 247 -8.26 12.01 -9.70
N LEU A 248 -9.40 11.33 -9.69
CA LEU A 248 -9.51 9.94 -10.15
C LEU A 248 -9.16 9.80 -11.63
N ARG A 249 -9.64 10.72 -12.48
CA ARG A 249 -9.30 10.76 -13.91
C ARG A 249 -7.81 10.97 -14.17
N MET A 250 -7.14 11.78 -13.34
CA MET A 250 -5.70 12.05 -13.45
C MET A 250 -4.81 10.96 -12.82
N SER A 251 -5.38 9.86 -12.33
CA SER A 251 -4.66 8.79 -11.64
C SER A 251 -4.44 7.56 -12.51
N LYS A 252 -3.17 7.14 -12.70
CA LYS A 252 -2.82 5.95 -13.50
C LYS A 252 -3.33 4.63 -12.90
N GLU A 253 -3.37 4.54 -11.56
CA GLU A 253 -3.84 3.37 -10.81
C GLU A 253 -4.75 3.81 -9.66
N LEU A 254 -5.89 3.15 -9.47
CA LEU A 254 -6.63 3.18 -8.21
C LEU A 254 -6.16 2.03 -7.32
N ARG A 255 -5.48 2.35 -6.22
CA ARG A 255 -5.05 1.36 -5.24
C ARG A 255 -5.96 1.39 -4.02
N VAL A 256 -6.70 0.32 -3.84
CA VAL A 256 -7.66 0.15 -2.75
C VAL A 256 -7.00 -0.62 -1.61
N LEU A 257 -6.77 0.03 -0.48
CA LEU A 257 -6.34 -0.63 0.76
C LEU A 257 -7.50 -1.41 1.36
N TRP A 258 -7.72 -2.61 0.83
CA TRP A 258 -8.95 -3.36 1.02
C TRP A 258 -9.00 -4.00 2.40
N SER A 259 -10.10 -3.73 3.10
CA SER A 259 -10.41 -4.20 4.45
C SER A 259 -11.91 -4.35 4.59
N GLU A 260 -12.37 -5.08 5.62
CA GLU A 260 -13.79 -5.43 5.81
C GLU A 260 -14.74 -4.21 5.73
N PRO A 261 -14.50 -3.08 6.44
CA PRO A 261 -15.43 -1.97 6.38
C PRO A 261 -15.34 -1.13 5.10
N TYR A 262 -14.48 -1.47 4.13
CA TYR A 262 -14.25 -0.64 2.94
C TYR A 262 -15.51 -0.57 2.05
N LEU A 263 -16.06 -1.72 1.64
CA LEU A 263 -17.24 -1.76 0.76
C LEU A 263 -18.54 -1.30 1.47
N SER A 264 -18.55 -1.25 2.80
CA SER A 264 -19.66 -0.68 3.57
C SER A 264 -19.74 0.85 3.53
N ARG A 265 -18.74 1.52 2.97
CA ARG A 265 -18.68 2.99 2.91
C ARG A 265 -19.04 3.50 1.52
N LEU A 266 -20.14 4.25 1.46
CA LEU A 266 -20.61 4.90 0.22
C LEU A 266 -19.50 5.66 -0.50
N TRP A 267 -18.69 6.45 0.22
CA TRP A 267 -17.58 7.20 -0.36
C TRP A 267 -16.54 6.31 -1.05
N CYS A 268 -16.17 5.18 -0.43
CA CYS A 268 -15.21 4.25 -1.01
C CYS A 268 -15.76 3.54 -2.25
N VAL A 269 -17.05 3.17 -2.23
CA VAL A 269 -17.74 2.58 -3.40
C VAL A 269 -17.86 3.61 -4.52
N PHE A 270 -18.16 4.87 -4.20
CA PHE A 270 -18.19 5.98 -5.13
C PHE A 270 -16.84 6.17 -5.82
N GLU A 271 -15.73 6.20 -5.07
CA GLU A 271 -14.38 6.29 -5.64
C GLU A 271 -14.09 5.16 -6.64
N LEU A 272 -14.48 3.93 -6.31
CA LEU A 272 -14.29 2.77 -7.17
C LEU A 272 -15.10 2.89 -8.48
N ALA A 273 -16.38 3.25 -8.38
CA ALA A 273 -17.27 3.41 -9.52
C ALA A 273 -16.86 4.61 -10.40
N ALA A 274 -16.58 5.76 -9.77
CA ALA A 274 -16.14 6.96 -10.46
C ALA A 274 -14.80 6.76 -11.16
N TYR A 275 -13.86 6.03 -10.55
CA TYR A 275 -12.60 5.70 -11.21
C TYR A 275 -12.80 4.83 -12.45
N ARG A 276 -13.62 3.77 -12.36
CA ARG A 276 -13.89 2.90 -13.51
C ARG A 276 -14.59 3.66 -14.63
N HIS A 277 -15.52 4.56 -14.28
CA HIS A 277 -16.21 5.40 -15.26
C HIS A 277 -15.24 6.39 -15.93
N ALA A 278 -14.39 7.07 -15.16
CA ALA A 278 -13.43 8.03 -15.68
C ALA A 278 -12.25 7.38 -16.43
N ASN A 279 -11.88 6.15 -16.04
CA ASN A 279 -10.77 5.38 -16.60
C ASN A 279 -11.24 3.95 -16.93
N PRO A 280 -11.94 3.72 -18.07
CA PRO A 280 -12.46 2.41 -18.43
C PRO A 280 -11.39 1.31 -18.47
N THR A 281 -10.20 1.64 -18.98
CA THR A 281 -9.01 0.76 -19.04
C THR A 281 -8.06 0.94 -17.85
N GLY A 282 -8.40 1.82 -16.91
CA GLY A 282 -7.58 2.12 -15.73
C GLY A 282 -7.37 0.90 -14.85
N ARG A 283 -6.20 0.86 -14.20
CA ARG A 283 -5.82 -0.25 -13.32
C ARG A 283 -6.42 -0.06 -11.94
N ILE A 284 -7.27 -1.00 -11.53
CA ILE A 284 -7.76 -1.08 -10.15
C ILE A 284 -7.00 -2.20 -9.44
N ARG A 285 -6.28 -1.85 -8.37
CA ARG A 285 -5.52 -2.81 -7.56
C ARG A 285 -6.12 -2.90 -6.17
N LEU A 286 -6.77 -4.02 -5.89
CA LEU A 286 -7.21 -4.36 -4.54
C LEU A 286 -6.02 -4.93 -3.76
N THR A 287 -5.57 -4.24 -2.71
CA THR A 287 -4.49 -4.68 -1.84
C THR A 287 -5.05 -5.01 -0.45
N PRO A 288 -5.33 -6.30 -0.17
CA PRO A 288 -5.92 -6.69 1.10
C PRO A 288 -4.92 -6.51 2.25
N VAL A 289 -5.27 -5.66 3.21
CA VAL A 289 -4.38 -5.25 4.31
C VAL A 289 -3.95 -6.41 5.22
N PHE A 290 -4.67 -7.53 5.21
CA PHE A 290 -4.33 -8.71 6.03
C PHE A 290 -3.18 -9.54 5.46
N ILE A 291 -2.86 -9.42 4.15
CA ILE A 291 -1.80 -10.22 3.53
C ILE A 291 -0.45 -9.91 4.18
N GLU A 292 -0.14 -8.63 4.36
CA GLU A 292 1.14 -8.21 4.91
C GLU A 292 1.23 -8.44 6.43
N VAL A 293 0.09 -8.45 7.13
CA VAL A 293 0.02 -8.95 8.52
C VAL A 293 0.38 -10.44 8.57
N GLY A 294 -0.11 -11.22 7.62
CA GLY A 294 0.24 -12.63 7.47
C GLY A 294 1.74 -12.82 7.21
N LEU A 295 2.29 -12.04 6.28
CA LEU A 295 3.73 -12.06 5.96
C LEU A 295 4.59 -11.70 7.18
N LEU A 296 4.26 -10.63 7.90
CA LEU A 296 4.99 -10.25 9.12
C LEU A 296 4.92 -11.36 10.17
N SER A 297 3.75 -11.97 10.36
CA SER A 297 3.58 -13.08 11.31
C SER A 297 4.42 -14.29 10.92
N LEU A 298 4.50 -14.62 9.62
CA LEU A 298 5.36 -15.69 9.10
C LEU A 298 6.83 -15.40 9.33
N ILE A 299 7.28 -14.17 9.08
CA ILE A 299 8.67 -13.74 9.31
C ILE A 299 9.01 -13.83 10.80
N LEU A 300 8.22 -13.20 11.68
CA LEU A 300 8.50 -13.21 13.12
C LEU A 300 8.39 -14.62 13.71
N GLY A 301 7.40 -15.39 13.27
CA GLY A 301 7.20 -16.78 13.68
C GLY A 301 8.35 -17.68 13.26
N SER A 302 8.90 -17.52 12.04
CA SER A 302 10.03 -18.31 11.56
C SER A 302 11.32 -17.99 12.32
N TYR A 303 11.61 -16.70 12.57
CA TYR A 303 12.75 -16.30 13.40
C TYR A 303 12.61 -16.80 14.85
N PHE A 304 11.41 -16.73 15.43
CA PHE A 304 11.17 -17.20 16.78
C PHE A 304 11.30 -18.73 16.89
N ALA A 305 10.74 -19.48 15.94
CA ALA A 305 10.91 -20.94 15.87
C ALA A 305 12.38 -21.33 15.71
N ALA A 306 13.12 -20.65 14.82
CA ALA A 306 14.55 -20.86 14.66
C ALA A 306 15.32 -20.58 15.97
N PHE A 307 15.01 -19.48 16.65
CA PHE A 307 15.60 -19.16 17.95
C PHE A 307 15.36 -20.24 19.00
N LEU A 308 14.13 -20.74 19.15
CA LEU A 308 13.84 -21.82 20.09
C LEU A 308 14.61 -23.10 19.73
N PHE A 309 14.66 -23.45 18.45
CA PHE A 309 15.45 -24.58 17.98
C PHE A 309 16.92 -24.40 18.39
N PHE A 310 17.52 -23.23 18.12
CA PHE A 310 18.90 -22.94 18.54
C PHE A 310 19.11 -23.04 20.05
N ALA A 311 18.16 -22.55 20.85
CA ALA A 311 18.22 -22.61 22.31
C ALA A 311 18.18 -24.07 22.80
N VAL A 312 17.36 -24.92 22.19
CA VAL A 312 17.29 -26.36 22.50
C VAL A 312 18.63 -27.06 22.22
N PHE A 313 19.26 -26.77 21.08
CA PHE A 313 20.60 -27.31 20.77
C PHE A 313 21.66 -26.79 21.75
N ALA A 314 21.62 -25.50 22.08
CA ALA A 314 22.61 -24.86 22.95
C ALA A 314 22.56 -25.41 24.38
N ALA A 315 21.36 -25.76 24.86
CA ALA A 315 21.15 -26.25 26.22
C ALA A 315 21.77 -27.62 26.52
N ARG A 316 22.32 -28.33 25.52
CA ARG A 316 22.92 -29.68 25.65
C ARG A 316 22.06 -30.63 26.50
N LEU A 317 20.74 -30.54 26.34
CA LEU A 317 19.77 -31.30 27.11
C LEU A 317 20.05 -32.81 26.99
N ALA A 318 19.89 -33.52 28.12
CA ALA A 318 19.99 -34.97 28.18
C ALA A 318 19.13 -35.61 27.07
N LEU A 319 19.59 -36.72 26.50
CA LEU A 319 18.95 -37.36 25.34
C LEU A 319 17.45 -37.59 25.55
N ALA A 320 17.05 -37.96 26.78
CA ALA A 320 15.65 -38.18 27.16
C ALA A 320 14.78 -36.91 27.13
N LEU A 321 15.34 -35.71 27.31
CA LEU A 321 14.62 -34.44 27.34
C LEU A 321 14.51 -33.77 25.96
N ARG A 322 15.27 -34.23 24.97
CA ARG A 322 15.26 -33.65 23.62
C ARG A 322 13.89 -33.69 22.93
N PRO A 323 13.10 -34.77 22.98
CA PRO A 323 11.77 -34.78 22.38
C PRO A 323 10.84 -33.73 22.97
N VAL A 324 10.88 -33.52 24.29
CA VAL A 324 10.11 -32.49 24.99
C VAL A 324 10.52 -31.10 24.52
N ALA A 325 11.83 -30.87 24.38
CA ALA A 325 12.38 -29.61 23.89
C ALA A 325 11.97 -29.32 22.44
N PHE A 326 11.98 -30.33 21.56
CA PHE A 326 11.45 -30.20 20.20
C PHE A 326 9.95 -29.91 20.18
N ALA A 327 9.16 -30.58 21.04
CA ALA A 327 7.73 -30.30 21.15
C ALA A 327 7.46 -28.84 21.58
N ILE A 328 8.25 -28.30 22.52
CA ILE A 328 8.17 -26.88 22.90
C ILE A 328 8.55 -25.96 21.72
N ALA A 329 9.62 -26.30 20.98
CA ALA A 329 10.04 -25.52 19.81
C ALA A 329 9.02 -25.51 18.66
N LEU A 330 8.07 -26.46 18.64
CA LEU A 330 6.95 -26.49 17.69
C LEU A 330 5.75 -25.62 18.11
N VAL A 331 5.63 -25.20 19.37
CA VAL A 331 4.52 -24.35 19.85
C VAL A 331 4.35 -23.08 19.01
N PRO A 332 5.40 -22.33 18.66
CA PRO A 332 5.26 -21.16 17.78
C PRO A 332 4.70 -21.48 16.40
N VAL A 333 5.00 -22.66 15.86
CA VAL A 333 4.48 -23.10 14.56
C VAL A 333 2.97 -23.30 14.66
N TYR A 334 2.48 -23.89 15.74
CA TYR A 334 1.03 -24.01 15.97
C TYR A 334 0.34 -22.66 16.15
N VAL A 335 0.96 -21.73 16.90
CA VAL A 335 0.46 -20.36 17.03
C VAL A 335 0.42 -19.67 15.66
N LEU A 336 1.48 -19.81 14.87
CA LEU A 336 1.55 -19.27 13.52
C LEU A 336 0.48 -19.86 12.62
N MET A 337 0.26 -21.18 12.64
CA MET A 337 -0.82 -21.84 11.91
C MET A 337 -2.19 -21.29 12.32
N HIS A 338 -2.41 -21.04 13.61
CA HIS A 338 -3.64 -20.44 14.10
C HIS A 338 -3.84 -19.02 13.55
N VAL A 339 -2.80 -18.17 13.60
CA VAL A 339 -2.84 -16.81 13.04
C VAL A 339 -3.09 -16.85 11.52
N MET A 340 -2.42 -17.74 10.79
CA MET A 340 -2.64 -17.93 9.36
C MET A 340 -4.07 -18.39 9.04
N ARG A 341 -4.66 -19.24 9.90
CA ARG A 341 -6.06 -19.65 9.77
C ARG A 341 -7.00 -18.46 9.97
N VAL A 342 -6.75 -17.58 10.93
CA VAL A 342 -7.54 -16.35 11.13
C VAL A 342 -7.44 -15.44 9.91
N ASN A 343 -6.23 -15.21 9.38
CA ASN A 343 -6.01 -14.43 8.17
C ASN A 343 -6.72 -15.05 6.95
N THR A 344 -6.71 -16.38 6.84
CA THR A 344 -7.41 -17.11 5.79
C THR A 344 -8.93 -16.90 5.90
N ARG A 345 -9.50 -16.90 7.10
CA ARG A 345 -10.92 -16.58 7.31
C ARG A 345 -11.24 -15.15 6.89
N ALA A 346 -10.37 -14.18 7.24
CA ALA A 346 -10.53 -12.80 6.79
C ALA A 346 -10.52 -12.68 5.26
N LYS A 347 -9.62 -13.41 4.58
CA LYS A 347 -9.62 -13.52 3.10
C LYS A 347 -10.97 -14.02 2.57
N HIS A 348 -11.47 -15.13 3.11
CA HIS A 348 -12.73 -15.72 2.65
C HIS A 348 -13.91 -14.77 2.87
N ARG A 349 -13.94 -14.10 4.03
CA ARG A 349 -14.96 -13.10 4.34
C ARG A 349 -14.95 -11.96 3.33
N LEU A 350 -13.78 -11.38 3.05
CA LEU A 350 -13.63 -10.30 2.07
C LEU A 350 -14.08 -10.72 0.67
N ILE A 351 -13.67 -11.91 0.21
CA ILE A 351 -14.11 -12.44 -1.08
C ILE A 351 -15.63 -12.69 -1.09
N SER A 352 -16.19 -13.19 0.00
CA SER A 352 -17.63 -13.42 0.13
C SER A 352 -18.42 -12.11 0.11
N GLU A 353 -17.95 -11.08 0.82
CA GLU A 353 -18.54 -9.74 0.83
C GLU A 353 -18.47 -9.11 -0.57
N LEU A 354 -17.36 -9.28 -1.29
CA LEU A 354 -17.25 -8.81 -2.67
C LEU A 354 -18.21 -9.54 -3.62
N LYS A 355 -18.37 -10.85 -3.46
CA LYS A 355 -19.30 -11.65 -4.28
C LYS A 355 -20.77 -11.33 -4.00
N GLY A 356 -21.09 -11.03 -2.74
CA GLY A 356 -22.43 -10.66 -2.31
C GLY A 356 -22.69 -9.16 -2.35
N PHE A 357 -21.75 -8.37 -2.88
CA PHE A 357 -21.89 -6.92 -2.95
C PHE A 357 -22.96 -6.57 -4.00
N ASP A 358 -24.07 -6.02 -3.52
CA ASP A 358 -25.20 -5.58 -4.33
C ASP A 358 -25.37 -4.07 -4.13
N LEU A 359 -25.46 -3.33 -5.24
CA LEU A 359 -25.66 -1.88 -5.25
C LEU A 359 -27.12 -1.49 -4.94
N THR A 360 -28.05 -2.45 -4.95
CA THR A 360 -29.48 -2.20 -4.76
C THR A 360 -29.94 -2.33 -3.30
N GLN A 361 -29.06 -2.76 -2.39
CA GLN A 361 -29.27 -2.76 -0.94
C GLN A 361 -28.71 -1.50 -0.31
#